data_AF-A0A928VP59-F1
#
_entry.id   AF-A0A928VP59-F1
#
_cell.length_a   1.000
_cell.length_b   1.000
_cell.length_c   1.000
_cell.angle_alpha   90.00
_cell.angle_beta   90.00
_cell.angle_gamma   90.00
#
_symmetry.space_group_name_H-M   'P 1'
#
loop_
_entity.id
_entity.type
_entity.pdbx_description
1 polymer ?
#
loop_
_entity_poly.entity_id
_entity_poly.type
_entity_poly.pdbx_seq_one_letter_code
_entity_poly.pdbx_strand_id
1 'polypeptide(L)'
;MMNSEFQALINDAEDHYLQSQELRQLKQQLESLPARLAAYEVLRDRELEVFQAVADELQAEFANLPTSLINRALENGLAILRCGAMAMLQNNPEHVQKRLLDWLPEQVKAYDLVAVEDQMLQLLQAQLTKRIESVHVAQIQPYIEQVRLALVSETPASKRAQAPAMALG
;
A
#
# COMPACT_ATOMS: atom_id res chain seq x y z
N MET A 1 -10.03 -7.15 -8.49
CA MET A 1 -9.61 -7.73 -9.79
C MET A 1 -8.60 -8.82 -9.50
N MET A 2 -8.56 -9.84 -10.36
CA MET A 2 -7.63 -10.97 -10.31
C MET A 2 -6.17 -10.49 -10.42
N ASN A 3 -5.21 -11.30 -9.98
CA ASN A 3 -3.77 -11.03 -10.11
C ASN A 3 -3.46 -10.69 -11.59
N SER A 4 -2.89 -9.51 -11.83
CA SER A 4 -2.64 -8.98 -13.17
C SER A 4 -1.70 -9.87 -13.98
N GLU A 5 -0.75 -10.55 -13.33
CA GLU A 5 0.20 -11.44 -13.99
C GLU A 5 -0.45 -12.77 -14.41
N PHE A 6 -1.37 -13.32 -13.61
CA PHE A 6 -2.15 -14.50 -14.02
C PHE A 6 -3.05 -14.18 -15.21
N GLN A 7 -3.73 -13.03 -15.17
CA GLN A 7 -4.59 -12.62 -16.26
C GLN A 7 -3.78 -12.36 -17.53
N ALA A 8 -2.62 -11.72 -17.41
CA ALA A 8 -1.72 -11.52 -18.55
C ALA A 8 -1.24 -12.85 -19.14
N LEU A 9 -0.76 -13.79 -18.31
CA LEU A 9 -0.32 -15.12 -18.78
C LEU A 9 -1.42 -15.90 -19.51
N ILE A 10 -2.67 -15.78 -19.07
CA ILE A 10 -3.81 -16.45 -19.71
C ILE A 10 -4.19 -15.73 -21.01
N ASN A 11 -4.21 -14.40 -21.01
CA ASN A 11 -4.56 -13.60 -22.18
C ASN A 11 -3.51 -13.71 -23.30
N ASP A 12 -2.23 -13.74 -22.93
CA ASP A 12 -1.13 -13.81 -23.90
C ASP A 12 -1.09 -15.20 -24.58
N ALA A 13 -1.58 -16.23 -23.90
CA ALA A 13 -1.70 -17.60 -24.41
C ALA A 13 -3.06 -17.88 -25.08
N GLU A 14 -3.77 -16.87 -25.58
CA GLU A 14 -5.07 -17.07 -26.24
C GLU A 14 -4.96 -17.89 -27.53
N ASP A 15 -3.85 -17.77 -28.27
CA ASP A 15 -3.62 -18.45 -29.55
C ASP A 15 -2.69 -19.67 -29.45
N HIS A 16 -2.16 -19.97 -28.26
CA HIS A 16 -1.26 -21.09 -28.02
C HIS A 16 -1.42 -21.71 -26.62
N TYR A 17 -1.00 -22.97 -26.44
CA TYR A 17 -0.88 -23.51 -25.07
C TYR A 17 0.25 -22.80 -24.32
N LEU A 18 0.14 -22.69 -22.99
CA LEU A 18 1.22 -22.15 -22.15
C LEU A 18 2.52 -22.92 -22.40
N GLN A 19 3.55 -22.17 -22.78
CA GLN A 19 4.89 -22.66 -23.04
C GLN A 19 5.61 -22.98 -21.72
N SER A 20 6.73 -23.69 -21.80
CA SER A 20 7.48 -24.12 -20.60
C SER A 20 7.97 -22.96 -19.73
N GLN A 21 8.16 -21.76 -20.30
CA GLN A 21 8.53 -20.57 -19.54
C GLN A 21 7.33 -20.00 -18.78
N GLU A 22 6.18 -19.87 -19.43
CA GLU A 22 4.94 -19.34 -18.87
C GLU A 22 4.39 -20.28 -17.78
N LEU A 23 4.46 -21.60 -18.00
CA LEU A 23 4.14 -22.60 -16.97
C LEU A 23 5.05 -22.50 -15.75
N ARG A 24 6.33 -22.15 -15.92
CA ARG A 24 7.25 -21.94 -14.79
C ARG A 24 6.88 -20.69 -14.00
N GLN A 25 6.55 -19.59 -14.69
CA GLN A 25 6.08 -18.36 -14.05
C GLN A 25 4.78 -18.59 -13.27
N LEU A 26 3.82 -19.29 -13.86
CA LEU A 26 2.57 -19.67 -13.21
C LEU A 26 2.80 -20.48 -11.93
N LYS A 27 3.69 -21.48 -11.99
CA LYS A 27 4.06 -22.29 -10.82
C LYS A 27 4.67 -21.47 -9.70
N GLN A 28 5.62 -20.59 -10.01
CA GLN A 28 6.25 -19.71 -9.02
C GLN A 28 5.21 -18.81 -8.32
N GLN A 29 4.24 -18.30 -9.08
CA GLN A 29 3.15 -17.49 -8.53
C GLN A 29 2.28 -18.29 -7.55
N LEU A 30 1.92 -19.53 -7.91
CA LEU A 30 1.17 -20.43 -7.05
C LEU A 30 1.95 -20.86 -5.80
N GLU A 31 3.26 -21.11 -5.94
CA GLU A 31 4.16 -21.46 -4.83
C GLU A 31 4.30 -20.32 -3.81
N SER A 32 4.23 -19.06 -4.25
CA SER A 32 4.29 -17.88 -3.36
C SER A 32 2.98 -17.60 -2.62
N LEU A 33 1.85 -18.08 -3.14
CA LEU A 33 0.52 -17.72 -2.64
C LEU A 33 0.28 -18.12 -1.18
N PRO A 34 0.67 -19.32 -0.71
CA PRO A 34 0.50 -19.70 0.71
C PRO A 34 1.22 -18.74 1.66
N ALA A 35 2.43 -18.30 1.32
CA ALA A 35 3.19 -17.37 2.15
C ALA A 35 2.52 -15.99 2.23
N ARG A 36 2.00 -15.48 1.10
CA ARG A 36 1.27 -14.21 1.03
C ARG A 36 -0.08 -14.29 1.75
N LEU A 37 -0.78 -15.43 1.65
CA LEU A 37 -2.02 -15.67 2.38
C LEU A 37 -1.80 -15.71 3.89
N ALA A 38 -0.78 -16.46 4.35
CA ALA A 38 -0.42 -16.50 5.77
C ALA A 38 -0.07 -15.10 6.31
N ALA A 39 0.71 -14.32 5.56
CA ALA A 39 1.01 -12.93 5.93
C ALA A 39 -0.27 -12.08 6.01
N TYR A 40 -1.18 -12.21 5.04
CA TYR A 40 -2.45 -11.49 5.02
C TYR A 40 -3.32 -11.81 6.24
N GLU A 41 -3.45 -13.10 6.59
CA GLU A 41 -4.22 -13.56 7.75
C GLU A 41 -3.66 -12.99 9.05
N VAL A 42 -2.34 -13.08 9.25
CA VAL A 42 -1.68 -12.52 10.45
C VAL A 42 -1.88 -11.02 10.54
N LEU A 43 -1.74 -10.28 9.43
CA LEU A 43 -1.95 -8.83 9.41
C LEU A 43 -3.40 -8.46 9.75
N ARG A 44 -4.38 -9.19 9.19
CA ARG A 44 -5.81 -8.99 9.49
C ARG A 44 -6.11 -9.26 10.97
N ASP A 45 -5.60 -10.37 11.49
CA ASP A 45 -5.94 -10.83 12.84
C ASP A 45 -5.23 -9.98 13.93
N ARG A 46 -4.11 -9.35 13.59
CA ARG A 46 -3.34 -8.46 14.49
C ARG A 46 -3.58 -6.97 14.23
N GLU A 47 -4.45 -6.61 13.28
CA GLU A 47 -4.67 -5.21 12.86
C GLU A 47 -4.98 -4.30 14.05
N LEU A 48 -5.95 -4.69 14.89
CA LEU A 48 -6.37 -3.90 16.05
C LEU A 48 -5.24 -3.73 17.07
N GLU A 49 -4.50 -4.80 17.36
CA GLU A 49 -3.41 -4.79 18.33
C GLU A 49 -2.26 -3.87 17.87
N VAL A 50 -1.92 -3.94 16.58
CA VAL A 50 -0.89 -3.07 15.97
C VAL A 50 -1.35 -1.61 16.00
N PHE A 51 -2.55 -1.32 15.53
CA PHE A 51 -3.03 0.06 15.42
C PHE A 51 -3.33 0.73 16.75
N GLN A 52 -3.71 -0.03 17.79
CA GLN A 52 -3.84 0.53 19.13
C GLN A 52 -2.49 1.05 19.62
N ALA A 53 -1.41 0.27 19.45
CA ALA A 53 -0.08 0.69 19.86
C ALA A 53 0.44 1.90 19.05
N VAL A 54 0.15 1.93 17.74
CA VAL A 54 0.46 3.11 16.90
C VAL A 54 -0.32 4.33 17.37
N ALA A 55 -1.61 4.19 17.67
CA ALA A 55 -2.44 5.29 18.13
C ALA A 55 -1.95 5.88 19.46
N ASP A 56 -1.60 5.02 20.42
CA ASP A 56 -1.10 5.44 21.72
C ASP A 56 0.22 6.23 21.58
N GLU A 57 1.17 5.73 20.77
CA GLU A 57 2.47 6.37 20.53
C GLU A 57 2.31 7.69 19.74
N LEU A 58 1.49 7.69 18.68
CA LEU A 58 1.26 8.87 17.85
C LEU A 58 0.54 9.99 18.60
N GLN A 59 -0.43 9.65 19.46
CA GLN A 59 -1.16 10.60 20.28
C GLN A 59 -0.27 11.24 21.37
N ALA A 60 0.69 10.49 21.89
CA ALA A 60 1.67 11.00 22.84
C ALA A 60 2.66 11.96 22.18
N GLU A 61 3.12 11.64 20.96
CA GLU A 61 4.08 12.46 20.22
C GLU A 61 3.47 13.77 19.69
N PHE A 62 2.23 13.71 19.22
CA PHE A 62 1.50 14.87 18.69
C PHE A 62 0.40 15.36 19.63
N ALA A 63 0.65 15.37 20.95
CA ALA A 63 -0.34 15.76 21.95
C ALA A 63 -0.92 17.18 21.77
N ASN A 64 -0.22 18.05 21.03
CA ASN A 64 -0.65 19.42 20.73
C ASN A 64 -1.58 19.52 19.50
N LEU A 65 -1.67 18.47 18.69
CA LEU A 65 -2.55 18.46 17.52
C LEU A 65 -3.99 18.09 17.92
N PRO A 66 -5.00 18.61 17.21
CA PRO A 66 -6.37 18.16 17.37
C PRO A 66 -6.49 16.65 17.16
N THR A 67 -7.19 15.96 18.05
CA THR A 67 -7.43 14.51 17.97
C THR A 67 -8.05 14.10 16.62
N SER A 68 -8.83 14.97 15.98
CA SER A 68 -9.37 14.71 14.64
C SER A 68 -8.31 14.55 13.55
N LEU A 69 -7.17 15.26 13.65
CA LEU A 69 -6.06 15.12 12.70
C LEU A 69 -5.28 13.83 12.94
N ILE A 70 -5.10 13.46 14.21
CA ILE A 70 -4.45 12.20 14.60
C ILE A 70 -5.31 11.00 14.14
N ASN A 71 -6.62 11.05 14.38
CA ASN A 71 -7.55 10.03 13.91
C ASN A 71 -7.53 9.90 12.39
N ARG A 72 -7.42 11.01 11.65
CA ARG A 72 -7.29 10.98 10.19
C ARG A 72 -6.00 10.29 9.74
N ALA A 73 -4.86 10.58 10.37
CA ALA A 73 -3.62 9.86 10.06
C ALA A 73 -3.75 8.36 10.36
N LEU A 74 -4.44 7.97 11.44
CA LEU A 74 -4.69 6.56 11.75
C LEU A 74 -5.63 5.89 10.75
N GLU A 75 -6.69 6.58 10.30
CA GLU A 75 -7.58 6.11 9.23
C GLU A 75 -6.81 5.89 7.92
N ASN A 76 -5.91 6.82 7.58
CA ASN A 76 -5.03 6.70 6.43
C ASN A 76 -4.07 5.51 6.59
N GLY A 77 -3.46 5.34 7.77
CA GLY A 77 -2.64 4.17 8.10
C GLY A 77 -3.38 2.85 7.91
N LEU A 78 -4.63 2.74 8.38
CA LEU A 78 -5.46 1.55 8.18
C LEU A 78 -5.74 1.29 6.70
N ALA A 79 -6.05 2.35 5.95
CA ALA A 79 -6.24 2.24 4.50
C ALA A 79 -4.98 1.75 3.80
N ILE A 80 -3.80 2.25 4.21
CA ILE A 80 -2.48 1.83 3.71
C ILE A 80 -2.22 0.36 4.01
N LEU A 81 -2.40 -0.08 5.27
CA LEU A 81 -2.19 -1.47 5.65
C LEU A 81 -3.11 -2.42 4.85
N ARG A 82 -4.41 -2.11 4.80
CA ARG A 82 -5.40 -2.97 4.13
C ARG A 82 -5.19 -3.02 2.62
N CYS A 83 -4.93 -1.89 1.97
CA CYS A 83 -4.65 -1.86 0.54
C CYS A 83 -3.32 -2.51 0.21
N GLY A 84 -2.29 -2.31 1.02
CA GLY A 84 -1.00 -2.99 0.87
C GLY A 84 -1.14 -4.51 1.03
N ALA A 85 -1.90 -4.97 2.02
CA ALA A 85 -2.15 -6.40 2.23
C ALA A 85 -2.94 -7.01 1.07
N MET A 86 -3.88 -6.27 0.49
CA MET A 86 -4.60 -6.69 -0.72
C MET A 86 -3.70 -6.74 -1.95
N ALA A 87 -2.85 -5.72 -2.15
CA ALA A 87 -1.87 -5.67 -3.23
C ALA A 87 -0.87 -6.83 -3.14
N MET A 88 -0.36 -7.09 -1.93
CA MET A 88 0.46 -8.24 -1.59
C MET A 88 -0.25 -9.55 -1.94
N LEU A 89 -1.48 -9.77 -1.49
CA LEU A 89 -2.24 -10.99 -1.78
C LEU A 89 -2.51 -11.17 -3.28
N GLN A 90 -2.69 -10.08 -4.02
CA GLN A 90 -2.91 -10.08 -5.46
C GLN A 90 -1.61 -10.13 -6.28
N ASN A 91 -0.43 -10.00 -5.66
CA ASN A 91 0.86 -9.75 -6.32
C ASN A 91 0.78 -8.58 -7.32
N ASN A 92 0.08 -7.50 -6.95
CA ASN A 92 -0.22 -6.40 -7.85
C ASN A 92 0.14 -5.04 -7.22
N PRO A 93 1.35 -4.51 -7.48
CA PRO A 93 1.76 -3.21 -6.95
C PRO A 93 0.96 -2.03 -7.51
N GLU A 94 0.35 -2.16 -8.69
CA GLU A 94 -0.52 -1.10 -9.23
C GLU A 94 -1.79 -0.90 -8.40
N HIS A 95 -2.16 -1.89 -7.56
CA HIS A 95 -3.32 -1.77 -6.69
C HIS A 95 -3.15 -0.60 -5.71
N VAL A 96 -1.96 -0.45 -5.09
CA VAL A 96 -1.66 0.65 -4.18
C VAL A 96 -1.70 1.99 -4.91
N GLN A 97 -1.13 2.05 -6.12
CA GLN A 97 -1.15 3.24 -6.94
C GLN A 97 -2.59 3.73 -7.18
N LYS A 98 -3.43 2.87 -7.77
CA LYS A 98 -4.81 3.21 -8.14
C LYS A 98 -5.69 3.46 -6.93
N ARG A 99 -5.45 2.76 -5.82
CA ARG A 99 -6.34 2.80 -4.66
C ARG A 99 -5.98 3.87 -3.64
N LEU A 100 -4.71 4.28 -3.54
CA LEU A 100 -4.24 5.23 -2.54
C LEU A 100 -3.50 6.41 -3.15
N LEU A 101 -2.51 6.16 -4.01
CA LEU A 101 -1.59 7.21 -4.44
C LEU A 101 -2.22 8.26 -5.36
N ASP A 102 -3.34 7.93 -6.00
CA ASP A 102 -4.08 8.87 -6.84
C ASP A 102 -4.82 9.97 -6.06
N TRP A 103 -4.98 9.86 -4.73
CA TRP A 103 -5.70 10.85 -3.92
C TRP A 103 -5.07 11.16 -2.56
N LEU A 104 -4.41 10.19 -1.92
CA LEU A 104 -3.90 10.33 -0.56
C LEU A 104 -2.83 11.44 -0.44
N PRO A 105 -1.85 11.58 -1.35
CA PRO A 105 -0.85 12.64 -1.24
C PRO A 105 -1.46 14.05 -1.28
N GLU A 106 -2.49 14.26 -2.09
CA GLU A 106 -3.18 15.55 -2.17
C GLU A 106 -3.96 15.85 -0.89
N GLN A 107 -4.63 14.83 -0.32
CA GLN A 107 -5.34 14.97 0.95
C GLN A 107 -4.38 15.29 2.11
N VAL A 108 -3.27 14.55 2.23
CA VAL A 108 -2.27 14.75 3.28
C VAL A 108 -1.69 16.17 3.21
N LYS A 109 -1.38 16.66 2.00
CA LYS A 109 -0.92 18.04 1.79
C LYS A 109 -1.99 19.08 2.14
N ALA A 110 -3.26 18.83 1.79
CA ALA A 110 -4.34 19.77 2.07
C ALA A 110 -4.59 20.00 3.58
N TYR A 111 -4.27 19.03 4.42
CA TYR A 111 -4.38 19.12 5.88
C TYR A 111 -3.05 19.35 6.60
N ASP A 112 -1.96 19.56 5.88
CA ASP A 112 -0.60 19.73 6.42
C ASP A 112 -0.18 18.57 7.35
N LEU A 113 -0.50 17.33 6.95
CA LEU A 113 -0.29 16.13 7.75
C LEU A 113 1.00 15.36 7.40
N VAL A 114 1.85 15.86 6.50
CA VAL A 114 3.02 15.11 6.00
C VAL A 114 3.89 14.56 7.13
N ALA A 115 4.21 15.37 8.13
CA ALA A 115 5.01 14.95 9.27
C ALA A 115 4.31 13.89 10.15
N VAL A 116 3.00 14.04 10.36
CA VAL A 116 2.19 13.11 11.16
C VAL A 116 2.07 11.76 10.45
N GLU A 117 1.87 11.78 9.14
CA GLU A 117 1.75 10.58 8.31
C GLU A 117 3.07 9.82 8.19
N ASP A 118 4.19 10.52 8.00
CA ASP A 118 5.50 9.86 7.99
C ASP A 118 5.77 9.19 9.34
N GLN A 119 5.50 9.88 10.45
CA GLN A 119 5.67 9.30 11.78
C GLN A 119 4.72 8.13 12.03
N MET A 120 3.44 8.24 11.64
CA MET A 120 2.48 7.14 11.72
C MET A 120 2.97 5.91 10.96
N LEU A 121 3.52 6.09 9.75
CA LEU A 121 4.07 4.98 8.95
C LEU A 121 5.33 4.37 9.56
N GLN A 122 6.20 5.18 10.14
CA GLN A 122 7.37 4.70 10.88
C GLN A 122 6.95 3.88 12.12
N LEU A 123 6.00 4.38 12.90
CA LEU A 123 5.42 3.69 14.05
C LEU A 123 4.74 2.38 13.62
N LEU A 124 3.95 2.40 12.55
CA LEU A 124 3.32 1.21 11.99
C LEU A 124 4.37 0.16 11.65
N GLN A 125 5.43 0.53 10.93
CA GLN A 125 6.51 -0.39 10.56
C GLN A 125 7.23 -0.97 11.79
N ALA A 126 7.48 -0.14 12.81
CA ALA A 126 8.07 -0.57 14.06
C ALA A 126 7.16 -1.56 14.80
N GLN A 127 5.85 -1.28 14.89
CA GLN A 127 4.90 -2.18 15.56
C GLN A 127 4.71 -3.50 14.80
N LEU A 128 4.69 -3.47 13.47
CA LEU A 128 4.67 -4.69 12.65
C LEU A 128 5.88 -5.57 12.93
N THR A 129 7.09 -4.98 12.96
CA THR A 129 8.33 -5.72 13.21
C THR A 129 8.42 -6.27 14.64
N LYS A 130 7.82 -5.58 15.62
CA LYS A 130 7.77 -6.05 17.02
C LYS A 130 6.79 -7.20 17.23
N ARG A 131 5.66 -7.23 16.50
CA ARG A 131 4.51 -8.10 16.81
C ARG A 131 4.28 -9.23 15.81
N ILE A 132 4.87 -9.12 14.62
CA ILE A 132 4.67 -10.05 13.51
C ILE A 132 6.02 -10.61 13.09
N GLU A 133 6.04 -11.89 12.70
CA GLU A 133 7.26 -12.53 12.22
C GLU A 133 7.83 -11.81 10.99
N SER A 134 9.16 -11.70 10.94
CA SER A 134 9.87 -10.96 9.89
C SER A 134 9.54 -11.46 8.48
N VAL A 135 9.26 -12.76 8.31
CA VAL A 135 8.86 -13.34 7.02
C VAL A 135 7.55 -12.75 6.50
N HIS A 136 6.59 -12.45 7.38
CA HIS A 136 5.31 -11.84 7.00
C HIS A 136 5.47 -10.33 6.80
N VAL A 137 6.25 -9.66 7.65
CA VAL A 137 6.55 -8.22 7.51
C VAL A 137 7.25 -7.95 6.18
N ALA A 138 8.19 -8.80 5.77
CA ALA A 138 8.90 -8.67 4.50
C ALA A 138 7.97 -8.71 3.27
N GLN A 139 6.81 -9.36 3.35
CA GLN A 139 5.84 -9.41 2.25
C GLN A 139 5.08 -8.09 2.07
N ILE A 140 4.77 -7.38 3.17
CA ILE A 140 3.97 -6.15 3.14
C ILE A 140 4.83 -4.89 3.00
N GLN A 141 6.09 -4.95 3.45
CA GLN A 141 7.01 -3.81 3.50
C GLN A 141 7.13 -3.02 2.18
N PRO A 142 7.25 -3.65 0.99
CA PRO A 142 7.40 -2.90 -0.26
C PRO A 142 6.21 -1.98 -0.55
N TYR A 143 5.00 -2.37 -0.16
CA TYR A 143 3.77 -1.62 -0.39
C TYR A 143 3.63 -0.44 0.57
N ILE A 144 4.04 -0.60 1.83
CA ILE A 144 4.07 0.49 2.81
C ILE A 144 5.11 1.54 2.40
N GLU A 145 6.31 1.09 1.99
CA GLU A 145 7.38 1.99 1.57
C GLU A 145 7.01 2.75 0.29
N GLN A 146 6.32 2.11 -0.65
CA GLN A 146 5.81 2.77 -1.85
C GLN A 146 4.91 3.98 -1.48
N VAL A 147 4.04 3.84 -0.48
CA VAL A 147 3.19 4.94 -0.03
C VAL A 147 4.00 6.00 0.70
N ARG A 148 4.86 5.60 1.63
CA ARG A 148 5.70 6.54 2.39
C ARG A 148 6.52 7.42 1.46
N LEU A 149 7.18 6.82 0.45
CA LEU A 149 7.94 7.57 -0.56
C LEU A 149 7.07 8.56 -1.32
N ALA A 150 5.83 8.21 -1.67
CA ALA A 150 4.93 9.12 -2.37
C ALA A 150 4.43 10.29 -1.50
N LEU A 151 4.34 10.10 -0.18
CA LEU A 151 3.93 11.14 0.77
C LEU A 151 5.08 12.09 1.13
N VAL A 152 6.29 11.54 1.32
CA VAL A 152 7.47 12.27 1.79
C VAL A 152 8.28 12.88 0.64
N SER A 153 8.30 12.23 -0.53
CA SER A 153 8.91 12.86 -1.71
C SER A 153 8.09 14.09 -2.07
N GLU A 154 8.76 15.22 -2.30
CA GLU A 154 8.18 16.39 -2.95
C GLU A 154 7.74 16.00 -4.37
N THR A 155 6.64 15.28 -4.51
CA THR A 155 6.06 15.02 -5.82
C THR A 155 5.49 16.36 -6.29
N PRO A 156 6.04 16.95 -7.37
CA PRO A 156 5.49 18.18 -7.92
C PRO A 156 4.05 17.88 -8.31
N ALA A 157 3.12 18.54 -7.63
CA ALA A 157 1.77 18.65 -8.12
C ALA A 157 1.87 19.20 -9.56
N SER A 158 1.05 18.63 -10.46
CA SER A 158 0.84 19.13 -11.82
C SER A 158 1.77 18.60 -12.93
N LYS A 159 1.50 17.37 -13.37
CA LYS A 159 1.50 17.02 -14.82
C LYS A 159 0.24 16.26 -15.23
N ARG A 160 -0.92 16.64 -14.67
CA ARG A 160 -2.26 16.31 -15.19
C ARG A 160 -3.14 17.56 -15.26
N ALA A 161 -2.59 18.64 -15.81
CA ALA A 161 -3.38 19.78 -16.29
C ALA A 161 -2.55 20.56 -17.32
N GLN A 162 -2.40 19.98 -18.52
CA GLN A 162 -2.17 20.68 -19.79
C GLN A 162 -2.04 19.65 -20.92
N ALA A 163 -3.17 19.09 -21.34
CA ALA A 163 -3.35 18.75 -22.75
C ALA A 163 -3.89 20.02 -23.43
N PRO A 164 -3.29 20.54 -24.51
CA PRO A 164 -3.84 21.67 -25.22
C PRO A 164 -4.97 21.16 -26.10
N ALA A 165 -6.22 21.44 -25.69
CA ALA A 165 -7.37 21.26 -26.56
C ALA A 165 -7.79 22.62 -27.13
N MET A 166 -7.31 22.83 -28.36
CA MET A 166 -8.00 23.49 -29.46
C MET A 166 -8.00 25.03 -29.52
N ALA A 167 -7.22 25.49 -30.51
CA ALA A 167 -7.44 26.73 -31.23
C ALA A 167 -8.88 26.82 -31.74
N LEU A 168 -9.58 27.87 -31.33
CA LEU A 168 -10.72 28.45 -32.03
C LEU A 168 -10.59 29.97 -31.87
N GLY A 169 -10.37 30.67 -32.99
CA GLY A 169 -10.20 32.11 -33.07
C GLY A 169 -9.32 32.50 -34.23
#